data_AF-A0A9W8LU36-F1
#
_entry.id   AF-A0A9W8LU36-F1
#
_cell.length_a   1.000
_cell.length_b   1.000
_cell.length_c   1.000
_cell.angle_alpha   90.00
_cell.angle_beta   90.00
_cell.angle_gamma   90.00
#
_symmetry.space_group_name_H-M   'P 1'
#
loop_
_entity.id
_entity.type
_entity.pdbx_description
1 polymer ?
#
loop_
_entity_poly.entity_id
_entity_poly.type
_entity_poly.pdbx_seq_one_letter_code
_entity_poly.pdbx_strand_id
1 'polypeptide(L)'
;MVVQTDDGPHGLLIDFDCAFDSSVARSPVRPERTGTLPFMSIGNLSKSLLPHNILDDWESLLYLICWTGTFGIQEPGPAATDDRELLIKSWTVGSPESIATKKKSVMNDSSTFSREILGKFDQNQTDCWRLEDLADELHETLFYNDSLDDGQKALCHGAITLDLSNPQQKRTFERRFGHVFGLSSGVDVSKLGSVVVDPFVERARHAQTITDDLLSKLQKYAESAREALKGSHA
;
A
#
# COMPACT_ATOMS: atom_id res chain seq x y z
N MET A 1 8.15 -8.74 -16.04
CA MET A 1 8.12 -8.85 -17.52
C MET A 1 6.74 -9.32 -17.95
N VAL A 2 6.11 -8.70 -18.94
CA VAL A 2 4.87 -9.20 -19.55
C VAL A 2 5.24 -9.90 -20.85
N VAL A 3 4.79 -11.13 -21.03
CA VAL A 3 5.03 -11.96 -22.23
C VAL A 3 3.70 -12.27 -22.86
N GLN A 4 3.57 -12.01 -24.16
CA GLN A 4 2.41 -12.45 -24.92
C GLN A 4 2.56 -13.95 -25.25
N THR A 5 1.55 -14.73 -24.89
CA THR A 5 1.44 -16.15 -25.26
C THR A 5 0.16 -16.38 -26.06
N ASP A 6 -0.02 -17.59 -26.60
CA ASP A 6 -1.26 -17.98 -27.30
C ASP A 6 -2.49 -17.90 -26.39
N ASP A 7 -2.31 -18.11 -25.08
CA ASP A 7 -3.34 -18.01 -24.05
C ASP A 7 -3.52 -16.58 -23.49
N GLY A 8 -2.85 -15.59 -24.09
CA GLY A 8 -2.91 -14.18 -23.70
C GLY A 8 -1.65 -13.66 -22.98
N PRO A 9 -1.70 -12.42 -22.44
CA PRO A 9 -0.59 -11.79 -21.75
C PRO A 9 -0.33 -12.45 -20.38
N HIS A 10 0.92 -12.82 -20.11
CA HIS A 10 1.37 -13.42 -18.86
C HIS A 10 2.42 -12.53 -18.19
N GLY A 11 2.24 -12.27 -16.89
CA GLY A 11 3.24 -11.59 -16.07
C GLY A 11 4.22 -12.58 -15.43
N LEU A 12 5.51 -12.27 -15.51
CA LEU A 12 6.57 -12.98 -14.78
C LEU A 12 7.32 -11.99 -13.89
N LEU A 13 7.43 -12.32 -12.59
CA LEU A 13 8.35 -11.66 -11.67
C LEU A 13 9.78 -12.01 -12.08
N ILE A 14 10.63 -11.00 -12.18
CA ILE A 14 12.03 -11.09 -12.60
C ILE A 14 12.90 -10.34 -11.59
N ASP A 15 14.23 -10.40 -11.79
CA ASP A 15 15.20 -9.63 -11.00
C ASP A 15 15.17 -9.97 -9.51
N PHE A 16 15.51 -11.22 -9.20
CA PHE A 16 15.58 -11.75 -7.84
C PHE A 16 16.93 -11.46 -7.16
N ASP A 17 17.79 -10.62 -7.73
CA ASP A 17 19.12 -10.31 -7.20
C ASP A 17 19.05 -9.59 -5.84
N CYS A 18 17.91 -8.95 -5.56
CA CYS A 18 17.60 -8.30 -4.29
C CYS A 18 16.76 -9.17 -3.33
N ALA A 19 16.40 -10.40 -3.72
CA ALA A 19 15.61 -11.29 -2.87
C ALA A 19 16.45 -11.79 -1.68
N PHE A 20 15.80 -11.96 -0.53
CA PHE A 20 16.44 -12.50 0.66
C PHE A 20 15.47 -13.40 1.44
N ASP A 21 16.06 -14.31 2.22
CA ASP A 21 15.30 -15.21 3.08
C ASP A 21 14.77 -14.46 4.32
N SER A 22 13.45 -14.40 4.45
CA SER A 22 12.75 -13.74 5.57
C SER A 22 12.92 -14.47 6.90
N SER A 23 13.32 -15.74 6.89
CA SER A 23 13.58 -16.53 8.11
C SER A 23 14.92 -16.20 8.76
N VAL A 24 15.82 -15.52 8.04
CA VAL A 24 17.15 -15.15 8.54
C VAL A 24 17.09 -13.76 9.15
N ALA A 25 17.10 -13.68 10.48
CA ALA A 25 17.19 -12.41 11.21
C ALA A 25 18.48 -11.67 10.83
N ARG A 26 18.37 -10.59 10.06
CA ARG A 26 19.49 -9.72 9.72
C ARG A 26 19.41 -8.43 10.54
N SER A 27 20.58 -7.89 10.91
CA SER A 27 20.69 -6.48 11.25
C SER A 27 20.10 -5.64 10.11
N PRO A 28 19.60 -4.41 10.38
CA PRO A 28 19.14 -3.48 9.35
C PRO A 28 20.32 -2.99 8.50
N VAL A 29 20.97 -3.91 7.78
CA VAL A 29 22.00 -3.62 6.80
C VAL A 29 21.24 -3.21 5.56
N ARG A 30 21.23 -1.91 5.31
CA ARG A 30 20.66 -1.32 4.11
C ARG A 30 21.69 -1.51 3.00
N PRO A 31 21.52 -2.46 2.06
CA PRO A 31 22.25 -2.34 0.81
C PRO A 31 21.88 -0.97 0.23
N GLU A 32 22.87 -0.24 -0.27
CA GLU A 32 22.73 1.13 -0.74
C GLU A 32 21.51 1.28 -1.67
N ARG A 33 20.39 1.80 -1.13
CA ARG A 33 19.11 2.15 -1.80
C ARG A 33 18.86 1.41 -3.12
N THR A 34 18.66 0.10 -3.05
CA THR A 34 18.15 -0.68 -4.18
C THR A 34 16.63 -0.51 -4.25
N GLY A 35 16.10 -0.12 -5.41
CA GLY A 35 14.66 -0.03 -5.66
C GLY A 35 14.23 1.23 -6.42
N THR A 36 13.20 1.06 -7.25
CA THR A 36 12.63 2.13 -8.08
C THR A 36 11.73 3.03 -7.24
N LEU A 37 12.12 4.30 -7.05
CA LEU A 37 11.51 5.22 -6.07
C LEU A 37 9.97 5.31 -6.10
N PRO A 38 9.30 5.37 -7.27
CA PRO A 38 7.85 5.41 -7.34
C PRO A 38 7.16 4.20 -6.70
N PHE A 39 7.82 3.05 -6.68
CA PHE A 39 7.25 1.79 -6.18
C PHE A 39 7.78 1.40 -4.80
N MET A 40 8.88 2.02 -4.35
CA MET A 40 9.43 1.76 -3.02
C MET A 40 8.42 2.10 -1.90
N SER A 41 8.30 1.23 -0.89
CA SER A 41 7.44 1.44 0.28
C SER A 41 7.78 2.71 1.06
N ILE A 42 6.80 3.25 1.78
CA ILE A 42 6.95 4.42 2.65
C ILE A 42 8.01 4.15 3.72
N GLY A 43 8.05 2.93 4.30
CA GLY A 43 9.04 2.53 5.29
C GLY A 43 10.46 2.64 4.75
N ASN A 44 10.69 2.11 3.55
CA ASN A 44 11.99 2.15 2.89
C ASN A 44 12.38 3.59 2.47
N LEU A 45 11.45 4.36 1.90
CA LEU A 45 11.69 5.75 1.50
C LEU A 45 11.96 6.67 2.71
N SER A 46 11.29 6.42 3.84
CA SER A 46 11.45 7.19 5.09
C SER A 46 12.67 6.76 5.90
N LYS A 47 13.44 5.78 5.43
CA LYS A 47 14.57 5.22 6.18
C LYS A 47 14.13 4.72 7.56
N SER A 48 13.03 3.96 7.61
CA SER A 48 12.58 3.28 8.83
C SER A 48 13.70 2.40 9.40
N LEU A 49 13.75 2.29 10.72
CA LEU A 49 14.66 1.37 11.41
C LEU A 49 14.19 -0.08 11.37
N LEU A 50 12.95 -0.31 10.92
CA LEU A 50 12.43 -1.65 10.70
C LEU A 50 13.22 -2.34 9.58
N PRO A 51 13.56 -3.63 9.76
CA PRO A 51 14.01 -4.45 8.65
C PRO A 51 12.95 -4.47 7.54
N HIS A 52 13.41 -4.51 6.30
CA HIS A 52 12.56 -4.78 5.15
C HIS A 52 11.81 -6.09 5.39
N ASN A 53 10.51 -6.11 5.11
CA ASN A 53 9.66 -7.28 5.27
C ASN A 53 8.65 -7.39 4.13
N ILE A 54 7.89 -8.49 4.11
CA ILE A 54 6.94 -8.80 3.04
C ILE A 54 5.88 -7.71 2.78
N LEU A 55 5.55 -6.89 3.78
CA LEU A 55 4.58 -5.80 3.59
C LEU A 55 5.15 -4.67 2.72
N ASP A 56 6.47 -4.51 2.65
CA ASP A 56 7.10 -3.56 1.74
C ASP A 56 6.85 -3.95 0.27
N ASP A 57 6.87 -5.25 -0.02
CA ASP A 57 6.56 -5.80 -1.35
C ASP A 57 5.08 -5.64 -1.69
N TRP A 58 4.18 -5.88 -0.73
CA TRP A 58 2.74 -5.64 -0.90
C TRP A 58 2.41 -4.17 -1.14
N GLU A 59 3.07 -3.26 -0.41
CA GLU A 59 2.91 -1.83 -0.65
C GLU A 59 3.40 -1.44 -2.05
N SER A 60 4.49 -2.06 -2.51
CA SER A 60 5.02 -1.88 -3.85
C SER A 60 4.06 -2.38 -4.93
N LEU A 61 3.41 -3.53 -4.71
CA LEU A 61 2.37 -4.07 -5.60
C LEU A 61 1.17 -3.12 -5.70
N LEU A 62 0.70 -2.58 -4.57
CA LEU A 62 -0.37 -1.57 -4.56
C LEU A 62 0.02 -0.37 -5.44
N TYR A 63 1.23 0.16 -5.29
CA TYR A 63 1.70 1.27 -6.11
C TYR A 63 1.80 0.93 -7.59
N LEU A 64 2.20 -0.29 -7.94
CA LEU A 64 2.21 -0.76 -9.32
C LEU A 64 0.80 -0.80 -9.91
N ILE A 65 -0.19 -1.29 -9.14
CA ILE A 65 -1.59 -1.32 -9.55
C ILE A 65 -2.11 0.12 -9.72
N CYS A 66 -1.87 1.01 -8.77
CA CYS A 66 -2.25 2.42 -8.89
C CYS A 66 -1.66 3.08 -10.14
N TRP A 67 -0.38 2.82 -10.41
CA TRP A 67 0.32 3.35 -11.59
C TRP A 67 -0.30 2.82 -12.88
N THR A 68 -0.51 1.51 -12.94
CA THR A 68 -1.09 0.84 -14.10
C THR A 68 -2.54 1.27 -14.34
N GLY A 69 -3.35 1.36 -13.29
CA GLY A 69 -4.72 1.88 -13.39
C GLY A 69 -4.77 3.32 -13.91
N THR A 70 -3.77 4.15 -13.57
CA THR A 70 -3.74 5.56 -14.00
C THR A 70 -3.24 5.76 -15.44
N PHE A 71 -2.23 5.00 -15.85
CA PHE A 71 -1.51 5.22 -17.13
C PHE A 71 -1.67 4.11 -18.17
N GLY A 72 -2.22 2.97 -17.76
CA GLY A 72 -2.30 1.75 -18.54
C GLY A 72 -0.98 0.99 -18.62
N ILE A 73 -1.04 -0.18 -19.25
CA ILE A 73 0.15 -0.92 -19.68
C ILE A 73 0.48 -0.42 -21.09
N GLN A 74 1.35 0.58 -21.20
CA GLN A 74 1.76 1.11 -22.49
C GLN A 74 2.89 0.24 -23.09
N GLU A 75 2.80 -0.06 -24.39
CA GLU A 75 3.94 -0.56 -25.15
C GLU A 75 5.04 0.52 -25.21
N PRO A 76 6.32 0.15 -25.33
CA PRO A 76 7.41 1.11 -25.47
C PRO A 76 7.27 1.91 -26.77
N GLY A 77 6.57 3.04 -26.70
CA GLY A 77 6.50 4.10 -27.69
C GLY A 77 7.01 5.42 -27.10
N PRO A 78 7.13 6.49 -27.91
CA PRO A 78 7.38 7.82 -27.34
C PRO A 78 6.25 8.11 -26.35
N ALA A 79 6.58 8.25 -25.07
CA ALA A 79 5.62 8.51 -24.02
C ALA A 79 4.79 9.72 -24.46
N ALA A 80 3.50 9.51 -24.73
CA ALA A 80 2.58 10.63 -24.83
C ALA A 80 2.75 11.40 -23.52
N THR A 81 3.12 12.68 -23.60
CA THR A 81 3.22 13.53 -22.42
C THR A 81 1.81 13.65 -21.88
N ASP A 82 1.50 12.83 -20.89
CA ASP A 82 0.30 13.00 -20.11
C ASP A 82 0.50 14.33 -19.36
N ASP A 83 -0.24 15.36 -19.75
CA ASP A 83 -0.16 16.70 -19.16
C ASP A 83 -1.09 16.85 -17.94
N ARG A 84 -1.82 15.78 -17.54
CA ARG A 84 -2.69 15.83 -16.36
C ARG A 84 -1.84 16.06 -15.11
N GLU A 85 -2.26 17.01 -14.29
CA GLU A 85 -1.67 17.20 -12.96
C GLU A 85 -2.16 16.08 -12.03
N LEU A 86 -1.41 14.98 -12.00
CA LEU A 86 -1.75 13.78 -11.25
C LEU A 86 -0.82 13.62 -10.05
N LEU A 87 -1.41 13.43 -8.88
CA LEU A 87 -0.66 13.28 -7.63
C LEU A 87 0.30 12.08 -7.69
N ILE A 88 -0.08 10.99 -8.37
CA ILE A 88 0.77 9.81 -8.54
C ILE A 88 2.08 10.12 -9.28
N LYS A 89 2.12 11.09 -10.21
CA LYS A 89 3.36 11.52 -10.88
C LYS A 89 4.35 12.12 -9.88
N SER A 90 3.85 12.73 -8.81
CA SER A 90 4.70 13.33 -7.78
C SER A 90 5.56 12.31 -7.03
N TRP A 91 5.26 11.01 -7.15
CA TRP A 91 6.06 9.91 -6.60
C TRP A 91 7.33 9.61 -7.40
N THR A 92 7.50 10.24 -8.57
CA THR A 92 8.71 10.10 -9.42
C THR A 92 9.72 11.23 -9.23
N VAL A 93 9.33 12.32 -8.56
CA VAL A 93 10.13 13.55 -8.46
C VAL A 93 10.39 13.94 -7.00
N GLY A 94 11.66 14.22 -6.71
CA GLY A 94 12.11 14.74 -5.42
C GLY A 94 13.00 13.75 -4.66
N SER A 95 13.26 14.06 -3.39
CA SER A 95 13.99 13.15 -2.50
C SER A 95 13.08 12.00 -2.03
N PRO A 96 13.64 10.87 -1.56
CA PRO A 96 12.85 9.79 -0.96
C PRO A 96 11.92 10.26 0.14
N GLU A 97 12.39 11.15 0.99
CA GLU A 97 11.62 11.68 2.12
C GLU A 97 10.44 12.52 1.63
N SER A 98 10.62 13.28 0.55
CA SER A 98 9.54 14.01 -0.12
C SER A 98 8.50 13.05 -0.72
N ILE A 99 8.96 12.00 -1.40
CA ILE A 99 8.08 10.98 -1.99
C ILE A 99 7.31 10.24 -0.89
N ALA A 100 7.98 9.84 0.18
CA ALA A 100 7.35 9.22 1.35
C ALA A 100 6.25 10.11 1.92
N THR A 101 6.51 11.41 2.08
CA THR A 101 5.54 12.36 2.62
C THR A 101 4.28 12.43 1.74
N LYS A 102 4.47 12.51 0.41
CA LYS A 102 3.36 12.50 -0.56
C LYS A 102 2.57 11.19 -0.53
N LYS A 103 3.25 10.05 -0.42
CA LYS A 103 2.58 8.75 -0.29
C LYS A 103 1.80 8.67 1.02
N LYS A 104 2.39 9.07 2.15
CA LYS A 104 1.71 9.10 3.46
C LYS A 104 0.44 9.95 3.43
N SER A 105 0.45 11.13 2.80
CA SER A 105 -0.75 11.97 2.72
C SER A 105 -1.91 11.32 1.98
N VAL A 106 -1.61 10.43 1.03
CA VAL A 106 -2.62 9.70 0.25
C VAL A 106 -3.07 8.44 0.98
N MET A 107 -2.11 7.61 1.42
CA MET A 107 -2.38 6.30 2.01
C MET A 107 -3.02 6.39 3.40
N ASN A 108 -2.84 7.53 4.09
CA ASN A 108 -3.39 7.75 5.44
C ASN A 108 -4.91 8.00 5.46
N ASP A 109 -5.60 8.07 4.34
CA ASP A 109 -7.03 8.30 4.35
C ASP A 109 -7.70 7.71 3.12
N SER A 110 -8.64 6.79 3.31
CA SER A 110 -9.32 6.08 2.22
C SER A 110 -10.07 7.03 1.29
N SER A 111 -10.67 8.11 1.80
CA SER A 111 -11.34 9.10 0.96
C SER A 111 -10.36 9.86 0.07
N THR A 112 -9.16 10.13 0.58
CA THR A 112 -8.07 10.76 -0.17
C THR A 112 -7.47 9.80 -1.18
N PHE A 113 -7.23 8.54 -0.80
CA PHE A 113 -6.79 7.51 -1.73
C PHE A 113 -7.77 7.33 -2.88
N SER A 114 -9.05 7.17 -2.57
CA SER A 114 -10.12 7.06 -3.57
C SER A 114 -10.17 8.29 -4.49
N ARG A 115 -10.20 9.51 -3.95
CA ARG A 115 -10.31 10.73 -4.78
C ARG A 115 -9.06 11.02 -5.62
N GLU A 116 -7.88 10.89 -5.04
CA GLU A 116 -6.62 11.34 -5.65
C GLU A 116 -5.95 10.27 -6.51
N ILE A 117 -6.27 8.99 -6.29
CA ILE A 117 -5.68 7.86 -7.01
C ILE A 117 -6.74 7.10 -7.80
N LEU A 118 -7.71 6.47 -7.14
CA LEU A 118 -8.70 5.60 -7.81
C LEU A 118 -9.55 6.38 -8.83
N GLY A 119 -10.05 7.56 -8.44
CA GLY A 119 -10.79 8.45 -9.32
C GLY A 119 -9.98 9.07 -10.46
N LYS A 120 -8.68 8.73 -10.57
CA LYS A 120 -7.80 9.11 -11.69
C LYS A 120 -7.43 7.94 -12.59
N PHE A 121 -7.92 6.74 -12.28
CA PHE A 121 -7.74 5.60 -13.16
C PHE A 121 -8.35 5.89 -14.53
N ASP A 122 -7.68 5.44 -15.58
CA ASP A 122 -8.15 5.63 -16.94
C ASP A 122 -9.32 4.69 -17.24
N GLN A 123 -10.52 5.25 -17.16
CA GLN A 123 -11.78 4.56 -17.37
C GLN A 123 -11.95 4.01 -18.80
N ASN A 124 -11.06 4.35 -19.74
CA ASN A 124 -11.03 3.74 -21.06
C ASN A 124 -10.35 2.36 -21.07
N GLN A 125 -9.62 2.00 -20.00
CA GLN A 125 -9.04 0.67 -19.88
C GLN A 125 -10.13 -0.39 -19.67
N THR A 126 -10.04 -1.48 -20.41
CA THR A 126 -10.94 -2.62 -20.24
C THR A 126 -10.87 -3.14 -18.81
N ASP A 127 -12.03 -3.36 -18.20
CA ASP A 127 -12.16 -3.85 -16.82
C ASP A 127 -11.42 -3.00 -15.76
N CYS A 128 -11.24 -1.70 -16.03
CA CYS A 128 -10.61 -0.75 -15.09
C CYS A 128 -11.24 -0.79 -13.69
N TRP A 129 -12.56 -0.96 -13.62
CA TRP A 129 -13.30 -1.08 -12.35
C TRP A 129 -12.80 -2.24 -11.48
N ARG A 130 -12.33 -3.36 -12.05
CA ARG A 130 -11.75 -4.47 -11.27
C ARG A 130 -10.40 -4.10 -10.66
N LEU A 131 -9.59 -3.31 -11.39
CA LEU A 131 -8.32 -2.81 -10.87
C LEU A 131 -8.57 -1.77 -9.77
N GLU A 132 -9.61 -0.95 -9.93
CA GLU A 132 -10.06 0.02 -8.93
C GLU A 132 -10.47 -0.69 -7.63
N ASP A 133 -11.38 -1.67 -7.73
CA ASP A 133 -11.84 -2.45 -6.58
C ASP A 133 -10.69 -3.22 -5.91
N LEU A 134 -9.79 -3.83 -6.69
CA LEU A 134 -8.61 -4.52 -6.15
C LEU A 134 -7.68 -3.54 -5.41
N ALA A 135 -7.41 -2.37 -5.99
CA ALA A 135 -6.55 -1.37 -5.36
C ALA A 135 -7.15 -0.83 -4.05
N ASP A 136 -8.47 -0.62 -4.02
CA ASP A 136 -9.21 -0.23 -2.83
C ASP A 136 -9.13 -1.32 -1.75
N GLU A 137 -9.46 -2.58 -2.09
CA GLU A 137 -9.39 -3.70 -1.12
C GLU A 137 -7.97 -3.92 -0.59
N LEU A 138 -6.92 -3.78 -1.43
CA LEU A 138 -5.53 -3.89 -0.99
C LEU A 138 -5.12 -2.70 -0.11
N HIS A 139 -5.56 -1.48 -0.42
CA HIS A 139 -5.29 -0.29 0.40
C HIS A 139 -5.93 -0.42 1.79
N GLU A 140 -7.21 -0.77 1.85
CA GLU A 140 -7.91 -1.02 3.11
C GLU A 140 -7.26 -2.15 3.90
N THR A 141 -6.96 -3.28 3.26
CA THR A 141 -6.33 -4.42 3.95
C THR A 141 -4.92 -4.09 4.44
N LEU A 142 -4.15 -3.27 3.71
CA LEU A 142 -2.79 -2.93 4.09
C LEU A 142 -2.76 -1.83 5.17
N PHE A 143 -3.63 -0.81 5.10
CA PHE A 143 -3.58 0.38 5.95
C PHE A 143 -4.69 0.46 7.01
N TYR A 144 -5.76 -0.31 6.91
CA TYR A 144 -6.93 -0.31 7.80
C TYR A 144 -7.48 -1.72 8.02
N ASN A 145 -6.62 -2.74 8.11
CA ASN A 145 -7.07 -4.12 8.19
C ASN A 145 -8.10 -4.34 9.32
N ASP A 146 -9.34 -4.62 8.94
CA ASP A 146 -10.47 -4.82 9.87
C ASP A 146 -10.25 -5.97 10.86
N SER A 147 -9.42 -6.98 10.52
CA SER A 147 -9.08 -8.07 11.44
C SER A 147 -8.25 -7.60 12.64
N LEU A 148 -7.73 -6.37 12.56
CA LEU A 148 -6.93 -5.70 13.57
C LEU A 148 -7.69 -4.57 14.29
N ASP A 149 -9.00 -4.47 14.12
CA ASP A 149 -9.89 -3.47 14.75
C ASP A 149 -10.20 -3.75 16.22
N ASP A 150 -9.29 -4.43 16.93
CA ASP A 150 -9.48 -4.73 18.35
C ASP A 150 -8.29 -4.25 19.19
N GLY A 151 -8.60 -3.36 20.13
CA GLY A 151 -7.67 -2.86 21.13
C GLY A 151 -6.39 -2.32 20.50
N GLN A 152 -5.24 -2.71 21.07
CA GLN A 152 -3.93 -2.18 20.66
C GLN A 152 -3.56 -2.50 19.21
N LYS A 153 -4.20 -3.48 18.56
CA LYS A 153 -3.88 -3.84 17.17
C LYS A 153 -4.25 -2.71 16.20
N ALA A 154 -5.28 -1.93 16.52
CA ALA A 154 -5.73 -0.79 15.71
C ALA A 154 -4.68 0.34 15.60
N LEU A 155 -3.60 0.29 16.39
CA LEU A 155 -2.46 1.20 16.25
C LEU A 155 -1.71 1.00 14.92
N CYS A 156 -1.92 -0.10 14.20
CA CYS A 156 -1.32 -0.34 12.89
C CYS A 156 -1.98 0.48 11.75
N HIS A 157 -3.11 1.13 12.03
CA HIS A 157 -3.91 1.82 11.03
C HIS A 157 -3.31 3.16 10.60
N GLY A 158 -3.51 3.50 9.33
CA GLY A 158 -3.02 4.74 8.72
C GLY A 158 -1.58 4.68 8.27
N ALA A 159 -1.05 5.83 7.85
CA ALA A 159 0.31 5.94 7.31
C ALA A 159 1.11 7.07 7.96
N ILE A 160 0.56 7.72 9.00
CA ILE A 160 1.17 8.84 9.70
C ILE A 160 1.52 8.42 11.12
N THR A 161 2.75 8.72 11.53
CA THR A 161 3.19 8.59 12.93
C THR A 161 2.43 9.58 13.80
N LEU A 162 1.85 9.11 14.88
CA LEU A 162 1.04 9.91 15.80
C LEU A 162 1.82 10.18 17.09
N ASP A 163 1.95 11.45 17.44
CA ASP A 163 2.40 11.90 18.75
C ASP A 163 1.17 12.18 19.63
N LEU A 164 0.85 11.25 20.51
CA LEU A 164 -0.29 11.34 21.42
C LEU A 164 -0.07 12.31 22.58
N SER A 165 1.13 12.88 22.75
CA SER A 165 1.30 14.06 23.63
C SER A 165 0.73 15.32 23.00
N ASN A 166 0.65 15.36 21.67
CA ASN A 166 0.00 16.45 20.96
C ASN A 166 -1.53 16.32 21.10
N PRO A 167 -2.21 17.27 21.77
CA PRO A 167 -3.65 17.18 22.02
C PRO A 167 -4.48 17.12 20.73
N GLN A 168 -4.02 17.75 19.66
CA GLN A 168 -4.72 17.74 18.37
C GLN A 168 -4.64 16.37 17.71
N GLN A 169 -3.45 15.75 17.69
CA GLN A 169 -3.27 14.41 17.11
C GLN A 169 -3.96 13.35 17.95
N LYS A 170 -3.91 13.47 19.29
CA LYS A 170 -4.67 12.62 20.20
C LYS A 170 -6.18 12.67 19.91
N ARG A 171 -6.77 13.86 19.77
CA ARG A 171 -8.20 14.00 19.43
C ARG A 171 -8.55 13.40 18.08
N THR A 172 -7.69 13.56 17.08
CA THR A 172 -7.89 12.96 15.76
C THR A 172 -7.87 11.42 15.85
N PHE A 173 -6.90 10.88 16.59
CA PHE A 173 -6.81 9.44 16.86
C PHE A 173 -8.06 8.92 17.58
N GLU A 174 -8.48 9.59 18.67
CA GLU A 174 -9.69 9.22 19.42
C GLU A 174 -10.96 9.30 18.58
N ARG A 175 -11.08 10.29 17.68
CA ARG A 175 -12.23 10.36 16.78
C ARG A 175 -12.25 9.20 15.78
N ARG A 176 -11.08 8.84 15.26
CA ARG A 176 -10.95 7.84 14.20
C ARG A 176 -11.10 6.42 14.76
N PHE A 177 -10.48 6.13 15.90
CA PHE A 177 -10.40 4.78 16.46
C PHE A 177 -11.11 4.62 17.80
N GLY A 178 -11.74 5.66 18.35
CA GLY A 178 -12.40 5.58 19.66
C GLY A 178 -13.46 4.48 19.76
N HIS A 179 -14.13 4.18 18.65
CA HIS A 179 -15.11 3.10 18.57
C HIS A 179 -14.45 1.70 18.65
N VAL A 180 -13.30 1.52 17.99
CA VAL A 180 -12.49 0.28 18.00
C VAL A 180 -12.02 -0.09 19.40
N PHE A 181 -11.63 0.89 20.21
CA PHE A 181 -11.20 0.64 21.58
C PHE A 181 -12.38 0.46 22.58
N GLY A 182 -13.63 0.43 22.11
CA GLY A 182 -14.81 0.35 22.99
C GLY A 182 -14.99 1.59 23.88
N LEU A 183 -14.49 2.74 23.47
CA LEU A 183 -14.38 3.94 24.31
C LEU A 183 -15.54 4.88 24.07
N SER A 184 -16.51 4.89 24.99
CA SER A 184 -17.46 6.01 25.10
C SER A 184 -16.79 7.29 25.61
N SER A 185 -15.52 7.24 26.04
CA SER A 185 -14.66 8.40 26.36
C SER A 185 -13.27 7.95 26.82
N GLY A 186 -12.22 8.45 26.15
CA GLY A 186 -10.85 8.48 26.66
C GLY A 186 -10.00 7.25 26.37
N VAL A 187 -9.09 7.38 25.40
CA VAL A 187 -7.97 6.44 25.28
C VAL A 187 -7.13 6.59 26.53
N ASP A 188 -6.97 5.53 27.32
CA ASP A 188 -5.98 5.51 28.38
C ASP A 188 -4.59 5.37 27.75
N VAL A 189 -4.09 6.50 27.24
CA VAL A 189 -2.78 6.61 26.58
C VAL A 189 -1.66 6.12 27.50
N SER A 190 -1.88 6.08 28.83
CA SER A 190 -0.92 5.51 29.77
C SER A 190 -0.69 4.01 29.56
N LYS A 191 -1.64 3.29 28.95
CA LYS A 191 -1.52 1.86 28.60
C LYS A 191 -0.80 1.60 27.27
N LEU A 192 -0.53 2.62 26.47
CA LEU A 192 0.10 2.46 25.15
C LEU A 192 1.62 2.28 25.23
N GLY A 193 2.23 2.47 26.41
CA GLY A 193 3.68 2.25 26.63
C GLY A 193 4.60 3.26 25.91
N SER A 194 4.09 3.95 24.88
CA SER A 194 4.75 5.02 24.14
C SER A 194 3.75 6.14 23.85
N VAL A 195 4.27 7.36 23.87
CA VAL A 195 3.56 8.58 23.48
C VAL A 195 3.54 8.74 21.96
N VAL A 196 4.53 8.15 21.27
CA VAL A 196 4.63 8.17 19.80
C VAL A 196 4.30 6.78 19.26
N VAL A 197 3.31 6.72 18.38
CA VAL A 197 2.84 5.51 17.70
C VAL A 197 3.26 5.58 16.24
N ASP A 198 4.06 4.63 15.81
CA ASP A 198 4.40 4.43 14.39
C ASP A 198 3.58 3.25 13.84
N PRO A 199 2.57 3.50 12.97
CA PRO A 199 1.72 2.44 12.46
C PRO A 199 2.50 1.38 11.68
N PHE A 200 3.65 1.73 11.08
CA PHE A 200 4.47 0.75 10.36
C PHE A 200 5.16 -0.24 11.30
N VAL A 201 5.58 0.23 12.49
CA VAL A 201 6.16 -0.65 13.53
C VAL A 201 5.11 -1.61 14.05
N GLU A 202 3.91 -1.11 14.33
CA GLU A 202 2.79 -1.95 14.79
C GLU A 202 2.35 -2.94 13.70
N ARG A 203 2.26 -2.49 12.45
CA ARG A 203 1.90 -3.33 11.31
C ARG A 203 2.89 -4.47 11.08
N ALA A 204 4.18 -4.23 11.24
CA ALA A 204 5.21 -5.26 11.11
C ALA A 204 5.01 -6.41 12.11
N ARG A 205 4.42 -6.16 13.29
CA ARG A 205 4.08 -7.21 14.27
C ARG A 205 2.92 -8.10 13.83
N HIS A 206 2.11 -7.62 12.90
CA HIS A 206 0.93 -8.30 12.35
C HIS A 206 1.11 -8.67 10.87
N ALA A 207 2.34 -8.66 10.37
CA ALA A 207 2.63 -8.82 8.95
C ALA A 207 2.08 -10.11 8.35
N GLN A 208 2.10 -11.23 9.10
CA GLN A 208 1.56 -12.49 8.62
C GLN A 208 0.04 -12.42 8.40
N THR A 209 -0.71 -11.97 9.41
CA THR A 209 -2.17 -11.83 9.32
C THR A 209 -2.57 -10.94 8.15
N ILE A 210 -1.90 -9.79 8.01
CA ILE A 210 -2.17 -8.85 6.91
C ILE A 210 -1.83 -9.49 5.55
N THR A 211 -0.72 -10.22 5.47
CA THR A 211 -0.31 -10.92 4.24
C THR A 211 -1.32 -11.99 3.84
N ASP A 212 -1.83 -12.76 4.80
CA ASP A 212 -2.82 -13.81 4.54
C ASP A 212 -4.12 -13.21 3.97
N ASP A 213 -4.57 -12.08 4.53
CA ASP A 213 -5.74 -11.36 4.03
C ASP A 213 -5.50 -10.79 2.63
N LEU A 214 -4.36 -10.12 2.40
CA LEU A 214 -3.97 -9.56 1.10
C LEU A 214 -3.91 -10.64 0.02
N LEU A 215 -3.33 -11.81 0.36
CA LEU A 215 -3.24 -12.94 -0.54
C LEU A 215 -4.63 -13.48 -0.89
N SER A 216 -5.53 -13.60 0.09
CA SER A 216 -6.91 -14.01 -0.15
C SER A 216 -7.64 -13.05 -1.10
N LYS A 217 -7.46 -11.72 -0.92
CA LYS A 217 -8.02 -10.73 -1.86
C LYS A 217 -7.45 -10.92 -3.25
N LEU A 218 -6.13 -10.98 -3.40
CA LEU A 218 -5.49 -11.12 -4.71
C LEU A 218 -5.93 -12.41 -5.43
N GLN A 219 -6.07 -13.52 -4.71
CA GLN A 219 -6.55 -14.79 -5.26
C GLN A 219 -7.99 -14.68 -5.80
N LYS A 220 -8.90 -14.06 -5.04
CA LYS A 220 -10.28 -13.80 -5.46
C LYS A 220 -10.33 -13.04 -6.79
N TYR A 221 -9.55 -11.97 -6.94
CA TYR A 221 -9.50 -11.21 -8.20
C TYR A 221 -8.83 -11.97 -9.33
N ALA A 222 -7.79 -12.75 -9.05
CA ALA A 222 -7.14 -13.60 -10.05
C ALA A 222 -8.09 -14.67 -10.60
N GLU A 223 -8.91 -15.29 -9.74
CA GLU A 223 -9.94 -16.24 -10.15
C GLU A 223 -11.02 -15.58 -11.00
N SER A 224 -11.57 -14.45 -10.54
CA SER A 224 -12.57 -13.68 -11.29
C SER A 224 -12.08 -13.25 -12.67
N ALA A 225 -10.81 -12.80 -12.78
CA ALA A 225 -10.20 -12.44 -14.05
C ALA A 225 -10.07 -13.65 -15.00
N ARG A 226 -9.67 -14.83 -14.48
CA ARG A 226 -9.59 -16.07 -15.27
C ARG A 226 -10.96 -16.52 -15.79
N GLU A 227 -12.01 -16.35 -15.00
CA GLU A 227 -13.37 -16.68 -15.42
C GLU A 227 -13.87 -15.75 -16.53
N ALA A 228 -13.58 -14.44 -16.42
CA ALA A 228 -13.93 -13.46 -17.45
C ALA A 228 -13.25 -13.76 -18.80
N LEU A 229 -11.98 -14.20 -18.77
CA LEU A 229 -11.25 -14.60 -19.98
C LEU A 229 -11.87 -15.82 -20.65
N LYS A 230 -12.29 -16.83 -19.87
CA LYS A 230 -12.97 -18.03 -20.42
C LYS A 230 -14.30 -17.70 -21.08
N GLY A 231 -15.06 -16.76 -20.51
CA GLY A 231 -16.35 -16.33 -21.07
C GLY A 231 -16.24 -15.49 -22.35
N SER A 232 -15.06 -14.96 -22.65
CA SER A 232 -14.81 -14.12 -23.84
C SER A 232 -14.48 -14.94 -25.09
N HIS A 233 -14.28 -16.25 -24.96
CA HIS A 233 -13.97 -17.20 -26.04
C HIS A 233 -15.10 -18.19 -26.37
N ALA A 234 -16.29 -17.99 -25.80
CA ALA A 234 -17.50 -18.78 -26.07
C ALA A 234 -18.49 -17.98 -26.94
#